data_AF-A0A3D3IVC1-F1
#
_entry.id   AF-A0A3D3IVC1-F1
#
_cell.length_a   1.000
_cell.length_b   1.000
_cell.length_c   1.000
_cell.angle_alpha   90.00
_cell.angle_beta   90.00
_cell.angle_gamma   90.00
#
_symmetry.space_group_name_H-M   'P 1'
#
loop_
_entity.id
_entity.type
_entity.pdbx_description
1 polymer ?
#
loop_
_entity_poly.entity_id
_entity_poly.type
_entity_poly.pdbx_seq_one_letter_code
_entity_poly.pdbx_strand_id
1 'polypeptide(L)' 'EFASRVKSTLSPLGVKVEVLDDKAMAKLGMGSLLGVAQGSVRPARMVVMQWMGDPSDRSIPLAVCGKGVTFDTGGISIK' A
#
# COMPACT_ATOMS: atom_id res chain seq x y z
N GLU A 1 4.40 -3.93 -10.55
CA GLU A 1 5.32 -2.86 -10.95
C GLU A 1 5.42 -1.82 -9.84
N PHE A 2 4.39 -1.00 -9.57
CA PHE A 2 4.42 0.02 -8.50
C PHE A 2 5.01 -0.46 -7.16
N ALA A 3 4.44 -1.49 -6.53
CA ALA A 3 4.93 -2.00 -5.24
C ALA A 3 6.37 -2.50 -5.30
N SER A 4 6.75 -3.17 -6.40
CA SER A 4 8.13 -3.64 -6.62
C SER A 4 9.10 -2.48 -6.73
N ARG A 5 8.73 -1.44 -7.48
CA ARG A 5 9.53 -0.21 -7.65
C ARG A 5 9.73 0.51 -6.33
N VAL A 6 8.67 0.69 -5.54
CA VAL A 6 8.77 1.30 -4.20
C VAL A 6 9.74 0.51 -3.32
N LYS A 7 9.61 -0.82 -3.28
CA LYS A 7 10.49 -1.68 -2.48
C LYS A 7 11.95 -1.58 -2.93
N SER A 8 12.23 -1.64 -4.22
CA SER A 8 13.60 -1.57 -4.75
C SER A 8 14.25 -0.21 -4.54
N THR A 9 13.48 0.88 -4.57
CA THR A 9 14.01 2.24 -4.42
C THR A 9 14.23 2.63 -2.97
N LEU A 10 13.31 2.28 -2.06
CA LEU A 10 13.34 2.79 -0.69
C LEU A 10 14.08 1.89 0.30
N SER A 11 14.06 0.56 0.10
CA SER A 11 14.75 -0.36 1.02
C SER A 11 16.25 -0.08 1.13
N PRO A 12 16.99 0.22 0.04
CA PRO A 12 18.41 0.58 0.11
C PRO A 12 18.68 1.90 0.86
N LEU A 13 17.67 2.76 0.99
CA LEU A 13 17.76 4.01 1.75
C LEU A 13 17.47 3.83 3.25
N GLY A 14 17.28 2.58 3.70
CA GLY A 14 16.98 2.25 5.10
C GLY A 14 15.50 2.36 5.47
N VAL A 15 14.61 2.60 4.51
CA VAL A 15 13.16 2.59 4.76
C VAL A 15 12.68 1.14 4.81
N LYS A 16 11.98 0.76 5.87
CA LYS A 16 11.33 -0.55 5.93
C LYS A 16 10.09 -0.53 5.04
N VAL A 17 10.06 -1.41 4.03
CA VAL A 17 8.93 -1.53 3.10
C VAL A 17 8.26 -2.89 3.26
N GLU A 18 7.01 -2.87 3.69
CA GLU A 18 6.11 -4.02 3.73
C GLU A 18 5.10 -3.94 2.59
N VAL A 19 4.85 -5.07 1.93
CA VAL A 19 3.87 -5.17 0.86
C VAL A 19 2.85 -6.24 1.23
N LEU A 20 1.63 -5.81 1.53
CA LEU A 20 0.52 -6.70 1.81
C LEU A 20 -0.11 -7.15 0.49
N ASP A 21 -0.26 -8.46 0.33
CA ASP A 21 -1.03 -9.07 -0.76
C ASP A 21 -2.49 -9.28 -0.37
N ASP A 22 -3.29 -9.82 -1.28
CA ASP A 22 -4.72 -10.01 -1.06
C ASP A 22 -5.01 -10.94 0.12
N LYS A 23 -4.15 -11.95 0.36
CA LYS A 23 -4.31 -12.90 1.46
C LYS A 23 -4.02 -12.24 2.80
N ALA A 24 -2.93 -11.47 2.89
CA ALA A 24 -2.59 -10.71 4.08
C ALA A 24 -3.67 -9.68 4.40
N MET A 25 -4.13 -8.94 3.38
CA MET A 25 -5.20 -7.95 3.51
C MET A 25 -6.54 -8.59 3.90
N ALA A 26 -6.87 -9.78 3.39
CA ALA A 26 -8.08 -10.50 3.77
C ALA A 26 -8.03 -10.93 5.23
N LYS A 27 -6.88 -11.44 5.69
CA LYS A 27 -6.66 -11.81 7.10
C LYS A 27 -6.79 -10.61 8.04
N LEU A 28 -6.39 -9.41 7.58
CA LEU A 28 -6.52 -8.16 8.33
C LEU A 28 -7.92 -7.52 8.23
N GLY A 29 -8.87 -8.13 7.50
CA GLY A 29 -10.23 -7.63 7.38
C GLY A 29 -10.39 -6.41 6.45
N MET A 30 -9.47 -6.20 5.51
CA MET A 30 -9.47 -5.04 4.60
C MET A 30 -10.48 -5.16 3.44
N GLY A 31 -11.74 -5.51 3.76
CA GLY A 31 -12.77 -5.87 2.78
C GLY A 31 -13.14 -4.74 1.81
N SER A 32 -13.11 -3.48 2.23
CA SER A 32 -13.42 -2.35 1.33
C SER A 32 -12.40 -2.22 0.19
N LEU A 33 -11.10 -2.30 0.49
CA LEU A 33 -10.04 -2.23 -0.52
C LEU A 33 -10.09 -3.44 -1.45
N LEU A 34 -10.25 -4.64 -0.89
CA LEU A 34 -10.35 -5.88 -1.67
C LEU A 34 -11.58 -5.88 -2.60
N GLY A 35 -12.71 -5.36 -2.12
CA GLY A 35 -13.93 -5.23 -2.92
C GLY A 35 -13.74 -4.29 -4.12
N VAL A 36 -12.99 -3.20 -3.97
CA VAL A 36 -12.64 -2.31 -5.11
C VAL A 36 -11.75 -3.03 -6.11
N ALA A 37 -10.81 -3.85 -5.65
CA ALA A 37 -9.81 -4.48 -6.51
C ALA A 37 -10.28 -5.75 -7.23
N GLN A 38 -11.41 -6.35 -6.83
CA GLN A 38 -11.85 -7.67 -7.31
C GLN A 38 -12.03 -7.78 -8.83
N GLY A 39 -12.28 -6.65 -9.52
CA GLY A 39 -12.44 -6.60 -10.97
C GLY A 39 -11.12 -6.48 -11.76
N SER A 40 -9.98 -6.37 -11.07
CA SER A 40 -8.68 -6.19 -11.69
C SER A 40 -7.99 -7.52 -11.95
N VAL A 41 -7.43 -7.69 -13.15
CA VAL A 41 -6.50 -8.80 -13.46
C VAL A 41 -5.16 -8.67 -12.71
N ARG A 42 -4.85 -7.48 -12.19
CA ARG A 42 -3.68 -7.22 -11.36
C ARG A 42 -4.11 -7.28 -9.89
N PRO A 43 -3.57 -8.23 -9.10
CA PRO A 43 -3.82 -8.36 -7.67
C PRO A 43 -3.61 -7.06 -6.87
N ALA A 44 -4.38 -6.86 -5.80
CA ALA A 44 -4.27 -5.67 -4.96
C ALA A 44 -2.99 -5.73 -4.12
N ARG A 45 -2.35 -4.57 -3.93
CA ARG A 45 -1.17 -4.45 -3.07
C ARG A 45 -1.30 -3.20 -2.22
N MET A 46 -1.13 -3.33 -0.92
CA MET A 46 -0.92 -2.20 -0.02
C MET A 46 0.57 -2.12 0.32
N VAL A 47 1.17 -0.95 0.12
CA VAL A 47 2.58 -0.71 0.45
C VAL A 47 2.63 0.14 1.72
N VAL A 48 3.27 -0.39 2.75
CA VAL A 48 3.52 0.32 4.01
C VAL A 48 5.01 0.65 4.07
N MET A 49 5.32 1.93 4.21
CA MET A 49 6.69 2.45 4.26
C MET A 49 6.91 3.04 5.65
N GLN A 50 7.95 2.60 6.34
CA GLN A 50 8.25 3.03 7.70
C GLN A 50 9.67 3.58 7.77
N TRP A 51 9.78 4.84 8.19
CA TRP A 51 11.03 5.49 8.55
C TRP A 51 10.97 5.84 10.03
N MET A 52 11.86 5.23 10.83
CA MET A 52 11.86 5.42 12.29
C MET A 52 12.69 6.62 12.75
N GLY A 53 13.46 7.24 11.84
CA GLY A 53 14.31 8.38 12.18
C GLY A 53 15.33 8.07 13.27
N ASP A 54 15.56 9.06 14.14
CA ASP A 54 16.40 8.92 15.32
C ASP A 54 15.63 8.17 16.44
N PRO A 55 16.13 7.03 16.96
CA PRO A 55 15.49 6.29 18.07
C PRO A 55 15.33 7.10 19.37
N SER A 56 16.09 8.17 19.54
CA SER A 56 15.99 9.08 20.68
C SER A 56 14.87 10.11 20.53
N ASP A 57 14.35 10.31 19.30
CA ASP A 57 13.22 11.20 19.06
C ASP A 57 11.96 10.67 19.78
N ARG A 58 11.19 11.60 20.32
CA ARG A 58 9.94 11.38 21.06
C ARG A 58 8.76 12.08 20.40
N SER A 59 8.96 12.66 19.21
CA SER A 59 7.90 13.24 18.40
C SER A 59 6.80 12.22 18.08
N ILE A 60 5.58 12.72 17.89
CA ILE A 60 4.43 11.87 17.55
C ILE A 60 4.64 11.36 16.11
N PRO A 61 4.49 10.05 15.85
CA PRO A 61 4.63 9.50 14.51
C PRO A 61 3.65 10.14 13.52
N LEU A 62 4.15 10.53 12.35
CA LEU A 62 3.33 10.99 11.24
C LEU A 62 2.94 9.82 10.34
N ALA A 63 1.65 9.66 10.07
CA ALA A 63 1.13 8.76 9.07
C ALA A 63 0.53 9.55 7.91
N VAL A 64 0.97 9.24 6.67
CA VAL A 64 0.41 9.82 5.45
C VAL A 64 -0.19 8.68 4.63
N CYS A 65 -1.44 8.86 4.18
CA CYS A 65 -2.16 7.87 3.38
C CYS A 65 -2.44 8.44 1.98
N GLY A 66 -1.97 7.76 0.93
CA GLY A 66 -2.21 8.13 -0.46
C GLY A 66 -3.23 7.22 -1.14
N LYS A 67 -4.06 7.78 -2.02
CA LYS A 67 -4.92 6.99 -2.91
C LYS A 67 -4.06 6.24 -3.94
N GLY A 68 -4.18 4.91 -3.96
CA GLY A 68 -3.38 4.02 -4.81
C GLY A 68 -4.10 3.40 -6.01
N VAL A 69 -5.15 4.05 -6.54
CA VAL A 69 -5.88 3.53 -7.72
C VAL A 69 -5.08 3.81 -8.99
N THR A 70 -4.52 2.77 -9.61
CA THR A 70 -3.64 2.91 -10.78
C THR A 70 -4.39 3.23 -12.07
N PHE A 71 -5.64 2.81 -12.16
CA PHE A 71 -6.55 3.15 -13.25
C PHE A 71 -7.98 3.03 -12.73
N ASP A 72 -8.82 3.97 -13.12
CA ASP A 72 -10.21 4.05 -12.67
C ASP A 72 -11.11 4.07 -13.90
N THR A 73 -11.80 2.96 -14.15
CA THR A 73 -12.81 2.86 -15.21
C THR A 73 -14.19 3.35 -14.75
N GLY A 74 -14.38 3.53 -13.43
CA GLY A 74 -15.69 3.67 -12.78
C GLY A 74 -16.26 2.34 -12.24
N GLY A 75 -15.73 1.19 -12.68
CA GLY A 75 -16.25 -0.13 -12.30
C GLY A 75 -17.57 -0.44 -13.00
N ILE A 76 -18.57 -0.94 -12.27
CA ILE A 76 -19.91 -1.20 -12.82
C ILE A 76 -20.56 0.10 -13.31
N SER A 77 -20.36 1.19 -12.56
CA SER A 77 -20.77 2.53 -12.96
C SER A 77 -19.69 3.13 -13.85
N ILE A 78 -19.70 2.75 -15.13
CA ILE A 78 -18.71 3.23 -16.11
C ILE A 78 -18.68 4.77 -16.13
N LYS A 79 -17.47 5.32 -16.23
CA LYS A 79 -17.26 6.76 -16.38
C LYS A 79 -17.92 7.33 -17.63
#